data_AF-A0A925MN45-F1
#
_entry.id   AF-A0A925MN45-F1
#
_cell.length_a   1.000
_cell.length_b   1.000
_cell.length_c   1.000
_cell.angle_alpha   90.00
_cell.angle_beta   90.00
_cell.angle_gamma   90.00
#
_symmetry.space_group_name_H-M   'P 1'
#
loop_
_entity.id
_entity.type
_entity.pdbx_description
1 polymer ?
#
loop_
_entity_poly.entity_id
_entity_poly.type
_entity_poly.pdbx_seq_one_letter_code
_entity_poly.pdbx_strand_id
1 'polypeptide(L)'
;MSARTKNKKPRSLSALLALGGGLVIALTAFLPVVSEGLLSIDRGLGDDVLFKSGPIPRNDLVFLGIDEDSLTLQGLDPDLISNNETLSLMSPRFPWDRRVYANAIDKLLTAGARLVVLDLVLAEKSDPEADQALADVIGRYSDRIILASAFAPLSVDGDGFMLVEPYSKFLEVQPPPKYGFVNFRPHPRDGLIREIHYSRTLSQENDQPPISGESSYNSLAGAVLETLGKSYGKPGYEPRFSVKNDKTKATEIYRPISIRSIFLNDDWERRYSSGNFFKNKIIIIGPASARFQDTHQTPVGQLMGPQLHLQAIASGIRQTFVTRPNSEWRGSIFWSAMIGTIAAAALIYLVNRPIITLACGGIAIALAYLAAFAIAHWFSTWIGPTPFALSFALGTVSGQTFDLIRERLERSRLHHQ
;
A
#
# COMPACT_ATOMS: atom_id res chain seq x y z
N MET A 1 -32.69 0.56 66.16
CA MET A 1 -31.26 0.25 65.95
C MET A 1 -31.20 -1.08 65.20
N SER A 2 -30.91 -1.04 63.89
CA SER A 2 -29.62 -1.46 63.30
C SER A 2 -29.45 -2.98 63.33
N ALA A 3 -29.30 -3.73 62.24
CA ALA A 3 -28.75 -3.40 60.93
C ALA A 3 -29.49 -4.15 59.82
N ARG A 4 -30.04 -3.42 58.86
CA ARG A 4 -30.39 -3.96 57.54
C ARG A 4 -29.06 -4.25 56.87
N THR A 5 -28.57 -5.48 56.96
CA THR A 5 -27.42 -5.93 56.19
C THR A 5 -27.76 -5.73 54.72
N LYS A 6 -27.31 -4.61 54.14
CA LYS A 6 -27.26 -4.42 52.70
C LYS A 6 -26.39 -5.57 52.20
N ASN A 7 -27.04 -6.63 51.73
CA ASN A 7 -26.39 -7.77 51.12
C ASN A 7 -25.60 -7.20 49.94
N LYS A 8 -24.31 -6.90 50.16
CA LYS A 8 -23.44 -6.38 49.10
C LYS A 8 -23.45 -7.49 48.06
N LYS A 9 -24.00 -7.23 46.87
CA LYS A 9 -23.80 -8.10 45.70
C LYS A 9 -22.32 -8.55 45.72
N PRO A 10 -21.96 -9.85 45.75
CA PRO A 10 -20.58 -10.28 45.63
C PRO A 10 -20.11 -9.96 44.20
N ARG A 11 -19.74 -8.69 44.00
CA ARG A 11 -19.23 -8.08 42.78
C ARG A 11 -17.95 -8.76 42.31
N SER A 12 -17.22 -9.36 43.25
CA SER A 12 -16.05 -10.18 42.98
C SER A 12 -16.36 -11.35 42.07
N LEU A 13 -17.53 -11.99 42.20
CA LEU A 13 -17.89 -13.18 41.41
C LEU A 13 -18.25 -12.81 39.96
N SER A 14 -18.98 -11.72 39.77
CA SER A 14 -19.33 -11.19 38.44
C SER A 14 -18.10 -10.65 37.72
N ALA A 15 -17.19 -10.00 38.45
CA ALA A 15 -15.89 -9.58 37.91
C ALA A 15 -14.99 -10.79 37.55
N LEU A 16 -14.99 -11.86 38.35
CA LEU A 16 -14.27 -13.10 38.02
C LEU A 16 -14.80 -13.75 36.73
N LEU A 17 -16.11 -13.76 36.52
CA LEU A 17 -16.69 -14.27 35.27
C LEU A 17 -16.42 -13.37 34.08
N ALA A 18 -16.34 -12.05 34.29
CA ALA A 18 -15.86 -11.12 33.26
C ALA A 18 -14.41 -11.41 32.86
N LEU A 19 -13.54 -11.68 33.84
CA LEU A 19 -12.16 -12.10 33.58
C LEU A 19 -12.14 -13.37 32.73
N GLY A 20 -12.93 -14.40 33.12
CA GLY A 20 -13.04 -15.66 32.37
C GLY A 20 -13.48 -15.45 30.92
N GLY A 21 -14.50 -14.61 30.69
CA GLY A 21 -14.99 -14.30 29.35
C GLY A 21 -13.96 -13.60 28.45
N GLY A 22 -13.28 -12.58 28.96
CA GLY A 22 -12.22 -11.88 28.20
C GLY A 22 -10.97 -12.73 27.99
N LEU A 23 -10.62 -13.58 28.97
CA LEU A 23 -9.49 -14.53 28.87
C LEU A 23 -9.62 -15.48 27.68
N VAL A 24 -10.83 -15.80 27.22
CA VAL A 24 -11.03 -16.64 26.02
C VAL A 24 -10.28 -16.04 24.82
N ILE A 25 -10.40 -14.74 24.55
CA ILE A 25 -9.73 -14.10 23.42
C ILE A 25 -8.21 -14.09 23.61
N ALA A 26 -7.73 -13.77 24.81
CA ALA A 26 -6.29 -13.75 25.06
C ALA A 26 -5.66 -15.15 24.96
N LEU A 27 -6.29 -16.18 25.53
CA LEU A 27 -5.78 -17.55 25.48
C LEU A 27 -5.86 -18.14 24.07
N THR A 28 -6.93 -17.83 23.33
CA THR A 28 -7.08 -18.30 21.95
C THR A 28 -6.26 -17.50 20.95
N ALA A 29 -5.70 -16.34 21.32
CA ALA A 29 -4.78 -15.57 20.46
C ALA A 29 -3.50 -16.33 20.06
N PHE A 30 -3.19 -17.46 20.70
CA PHE A 30 -2.10 -18.33 20.28
C PHE A 30 -2.51 -19.35 19.22
N LEU A 31 -3.81 -19.55 18.98
CA LEU A 31 -4.32 -20.40 17.91
C LEU A 31 -4.19 -19.66 16.56
N PRO A 32 -3.48 -20.22 15.56
CA PRO A 32 -3.22 -19.53 14.30
C PRO A 32 -4.49 -19.01 13.62
N VAL A 33 -5.56 -19.80 13.60
CA VAL A 33 -6.83 -19.41 12.97
C VAL A 33 -7.45 -18.18 13.64
N VAL A 34 -7.37 -18.09 14.98
CA VAL A 34 -7.96 -16.99 15.74
C VAL A 34 -7.11 -15.73 15.63
N SER A 35 -5.79 -15.82 15.86
CA SER A 35 -4.92 -14.64 15.72
C SER A 35 -5.03 -14.03 14.34
N GLU A 36 -5.08 -14.87 13.32
CA GLU A 36 -5.11 -14.41 11.93
C GLU A 36 -6.46 -13.82 11.53
N GLY A 37 -7.56 -14.38 12.04
CA GLY A 37 -8.88 -13.77 11.90
C GLY A 37 -8.94 -12.39 12.54
N LEU A 38 -8.41 -12.24 13.77
CA LEU A 38 -8.35 -10.97 14.47
C LEU A 38 -7.49 -9.94 13.72
N LEU A 39 -6.31 -10.34 13.24
CA LEU A 39 -5.44 -9.48 12.45
C LEU A 39 -6.06 -9.11 11.11
N SER A 40 -6.82 -10.00 10.48
CA SER A 40 -7.52 -9.71 9.22
C SER A 40 -8.57 -8.63 9.39
N ILE A 41 -9.41 -8.74 10.44
CA ILE A 41 -10.41 -7.72 10.79
C ILE A 41 -9.71 -6.38 11.06
N ASP A 42 -8.65 -6.43 11.86
CA ASP A 42 -7.91 -5.23 12.23
C ASP A 42 -7.24 -4.56 11.03
N ARG A 43 -6.69 -5.35 10.11
CA ARG A 43 -6.11 -4.84 8.87
C ARG A 43 -7.15 -4.11 8.03
N GLY A 44 -8.32 -4.71 7.83
CA GLY A 44 -9.41 -4.09 7.07
C GLY A 44 -9.93 -2.79 7.69
N LEU A 45 -10.01 -2.73 9.02
CA LEU A 45 -10.38 -1.49 9.72
C LEU A 45 -9.29 -0.41 9.58
N GLY A 46 -8.02 -0.80 9.73
CA GLY A 46 -6.89 0.10 9.51
C GLY A 46 -6.85 0.63 8.08
N ASP A 47 -7.12 -0.21 7.09
CA ASP A 47 -7.15 0.14 5.67
C ASP A 47 -8.17 1.25 5.38
N ASP A 48 -9.42 1.12 5.87
CA ASP A 48 -10.47 2.14 5.69
C ASP A 48 -10.12 3.48 6.35
N VAL A 49 -9.54 3.42 7.55
CA VAL A 49 -9.17 4.60 8.33
C VAL A 49 -7.96 5.33 7.75
N LEU A 50 -6.94 4.60 7.35
CA LEU A 50 -5.72 5.15 6.75
C LEU A 50 -5.98 5.71 5.35
N PHE A 51 -6.93 5.12 4.61
CA PHE A 51 -7.40 5.64 3.33
C PHE A 51 -7.99 7.05 3.45
N LYS A 52 -8.99 7.25 4.34
CA LYS A 52 -9.69 8.53 4.51
C LYS A 52 -8.78 9.69 4.93
N SER A 53 -7.59 9.36 5.43
CA SER A 53 -6.64 10.32 5.97
C SER A 53 -5.41 10.52 5.08
N GLY A 54 -5.37 9.91 3.89
CA GLY A 54 -4.23 9.96 2.97
C GLY A 54 -3.84 11.40 2.54
N PRO A 55 -2.57 11.61 2.14
CA PRO A 55 -2.08 12.93 1.74
C PRO A 55 -2.70 13.42 0.43
N ILE A 56 -2.77 14.74 0.24
CA ILE A 56 -3.19 15.36 -1.04
C ILE A 56 -2.25 14.89 -2.16
N PRO A 57 -2.72 14.53 -3.37
CA PRO A 57 -1.84 14.15 -4.48
C PRO A 57 -0.80 15.20 -4.85
N ARG A 58 0.32 14.77 -5.42
CA ARG A 58 1.35 15.65 -5.98
C ARG A 58 0.97 16.05 -7.41
N ASN A 59 1.24 17.30 -7.80
CA ASN A 59 0.94 17.75 -9.17
C ASN A 59 2.15 17.63 -10.12
N ASP A 60 3.33 17.32 -9.60
CA ASP A 60 4.59 17.16 -10.34
C ASP A 60 4.88 15.71 -10.75
N LEU A 61 3.95 14.79 -10.50
CA LEU A 61 4.03 13.39 -10.91
C LEU A 61 3.06 13.14 -12.07
N VAL A 62 3.54 12.55 -13.16
CA VAL A 62 2.77 12.30 -14.39
C VAL A 62 2.94 10.85 -14.83
N PHE A 63 1.83 10.24 -15.22
CA PHE A 63 1.82 8.93 -15.86
C PHE A 63 1.50 9.08 -17.35
N LEU A 64 2.48 8.79 -18.21
CA LEU A 64 2.26 8.57 -19.64
C LEU A 64 2.04 7.08 -19.90
N GLY A 65 0.80 6.75 -20.23
CA GLY A 65 0.35 5.38 -20.38
C GLY A 65 0.52 4.84 -21.79
N ILE A 66 1.05 3.63 -21.90
CA ILE A 66 0.91 2.76 -23.07
C ILE A 66 -0.46 2.10 -22.95
N ASP A 67 -1.47 2.75 -23.51
CA ASP A 67 -2.87 2.34 -23.49
C ASP A 67 -3.33 1.80 -24.85
N GLU A 68 -4.57 1.30 -24.92
CA GLU A 68 -5.15 0.76 -26.16
C GLU A 68 -5.13 1.77 -27.31
N ASP A 69 -5.39 3.03 -26.98
CA ASP A 69 -5.32 4.17 -27.89
C ASP A 69 -3.93 4.31 -28.54
N SER A 70 -2.87 4.18 -27.75
CA SER A 70 -1.48 4.23 -28.25
C SER A 70 -1.04 2.95 -28.97
N LEU A 71 -1.59 1.79 -28.59
CA LEU A 71 -1.27 0.50 -29.22
C LEU A 71 -1.93 0.37 -30.60
N THR A 72 -3.17 0.85 -30.72
CA THR A 72 -3.96 0.69 -31.95
C THR A 72 -3.90 1.90 -32.86
N LEU A 73 -3.56 3.07 -32.30
CA LEU A 73 -3.69 4.38 -32.96
C LEU A 73 -5.10 4.62 -33.53
N GLN A 74 -6.11 3.93 -32.98
CA GLN A 74 -7.47 4.00 -33.50
C GLN A 74 -8.01 5.44 -33.37
N GLY A 75 -8.68 5.89 -34.43
CA GLY A 75 -9.24 7.24 -34.49
C GLY A 75 -8.25 8.33 -34.93
N LEU A 76 -7.01 7.99 -35.28
CA LEU A 76 -6.10 8.91 -35.98
C LEU A 76 -6.24 8.75 -37.50
N ASP A 77 -6.03 9.85 -38.22
CA ASP A 77 -5.97 9.88 -39.67
C ASP A 77 -4.73 9.08 -40.16
N PRO A 78 -4.87 8.11 -41.09
CA PRO A 78 -3.74 7.41 -41.67
C PRO A 78 -2.65 8.33 -42.23
N ASP A 79 -3.02 9.46 -42.83
CA ASP A 79 -2.06 10.41 -43.38
C ASP A 79 -1.26 11.10 -42.26
N LEU A 80 -1.88 11.34 -41.11
CA LEU A 80 -1.20 11.86 -39.93
C LEU A 80 -0.17 10.86 -39.40
N ILE A 81 -0.53 9.57 -39.37
CA ILE A 81 0.35 8.49 -38.91
C ILE A 81 1.55 8.38 -39.87
N SER A 82 1.32 8.33 -41.18
CA SER A 82 2.41 8.19 -42.15
C SER A 82 3.35 9.39 -42.19
N ASN A 83 2.84 10.59 -41.91
CA ASN A 83 3.64 11.82 -41.88
C ASN A 83 4.37 12.05 -40.54
N ASN A 84 4.11 11.23 -39.52
CA ASN A 84 4.78 11.31 -38.23
C ASN A 84 5.62 10.04 -38.00
N GLU A 85 6.93 10.17 -38.13
CA GLU A 85 7.88 9.06 -37.98
C GLU A 85 7.73 8.29 -36.67
N THR A 86 7.38 8.95 -35.57
CA THR A 86 7.22 8.25 -34.29
C THR A 86 5.91 7.46 -34.23
N LEU A 87 4.82 8.04 -34.72
CA LEU A 87 3.53 7.35 -34.77
C LEU A 87 3.57 6.15 -35.73
N SER A 88 4.27 6.26 -36.86
CA SER A 88 4.39 5.14 -37.81
C SER A 88 5.16 3.94 -37.25
N LEU A 89 5.98 4.14 -36.23
CA LEU A 89 6.69 3.09 -35.49
C LEU A 89 5.87 2.48 -34.33
N MET A 90 4.74 3.09 -33.97
CA MET A 90 3.82 2.56 -32.96
C MET A 90 2.87 1.56 -33.63
N SER A 91 2.85 0.32 -33.15
CA SER A 91 2.03 -0.75 -33.74
C SER A 91 1.27 -1.56 -32.69
N PRO A 92 0.21 -2.29 -33.08
CA PRO A 92 -0.51 -3.19 -32.18
C PRO A 92 0.33 -4.37 -31.68
N ARG A 93 1.47 -4.65 -32.35
CA ARG A 93 2.45 -5.64 -31.93
C ARG A 93 3.44 -4.97 -30.97
N PHE A 94 3.30 -5.32 -29.71
CA PHE A 94 4.20 -4.91 -28.63
C PHE A 94 5.29 -5.98 -28.41
N PRO A 95 6.53 -5.61 -28.00
CA PRO A 95 7.07 -4.27 -27.78
C PRO A 95 7.25 -3.44 -29.05
N TRP A 96 7.15 -2.11 -28.93
CA TRP A 96 7.45 -1.17 -30.03
C TRP A 96 8.94 -1.04 -30.32
N ASP A 97 9.23 -0.47 -31.49
CA ASP A 97 10.57 -0.01 -31.89
C ASP A 97 11.14 0.95 -30.83
N ARG A 98 12.43 0.79 -30.51
CA ARG A 98 13.08 1.56 -29.43
C ARG A 98 13.14 3.06 -29.70
N ARG A 99 13.09 3.48 -30.97
CA ARG A 99 13.02 4.89 -31.37
C ARG A 99 11.77 5.58 -30.83
N VAL A 100 10.66 4.86 -30.61
CA VAL A 100 9.46 5.44 -29.97
C VAL A 100 9.79 5.94 -28.56
N TYR A 101 10.49 5.14 -27.77
CA TYR A 101 10.90 5.53 -26.41
C TYR A 101 11.98 6.61 -26.44
N ALA A 102 12.96 6.50 -27.36
CA ALA A 102 13.99 7.52 -27.54
C ALA A 102 13.37 8.90 -27.84
N ASN A 103 12.43 8.96 -28.79
CA ASN A 103 11.74 10.18 -29.18
C ASN A 103 10.84 10.73 -28.06
N ALA A 104 10.15 9.85 -27.31
CA ALA A 104 9.38 10.28 -26.14
C ALA A 104 10.29 10.93 -25.09
N ILE A 105 11.38 10.26 -24.72
CA ILE A 105 12.31 10.72 -23.70
C ILE A 105 12.94 12.05 -24.11
N ASP A 106 13.48 12.15 -25.33
CA ASP A 106 14.13 13.36 -25.83
C ASP A 106 13.17 14.55 -25.87
N LYS A 107 11.93 14.34 -26.35
CA LYS A 107 10.89 15.38 -26.40
C LYS A 107 10.50 15.89 -25.01
N LEU A 108 10.34 14.99 -24.03
CA LEU A 108 9.96 15.36 -22.67
C LEU A 108 11.10 16.06 -21.92
N LEU A 109 12.33 15.58 -22.05
CA LEU A 109 13.49 16.16 -21.36
C LEU A 109 13.91 17.51 -21.97
N THR A 110 13.78 17.66 -23.29
CA THR A 110 13.93 18.95 -24.00
C THR A 110 12.85 19.95 -23.56
N ALA A 111 11.62 19.50 -23.32
CA ALA A 111 10.55 20.33 -22.74
C ALA A 111 10.74 20.67 -21.24
N GLY A 112 11.82 20.17 -20.61
CA GLY A 112 12.19 20.50 -19.24
C GLY A 112 11.62 19.56 -18.17
N ALA A 113 11.16 18.35 -18.53
CA ALA A 113 10.79 17.33 -17.55
C ALA A 113 11.94 17.05 -16.59
N ARG A 114 11.70 17.01 -15.28
CA ARG A 114 12.78 16.81 -14.29
C ARG A 114 13.45 15.44 -14.45
N LEU A 115 12.65 14.40 -14.63
CA LEU A 115 13.07 12.99 -14.66
C LEU A 115 12.09 12.20 -15.52
N VAL A 116 12.59 11.31 -16.37
CA VAL A 116 11.77 10.33 -17.09
C VAL A 116 12.13 8.93 -16.59
N VAL A 117 11.12 8.16 -16.23
CA VAL A 117 11.24 6.82 -15.69
C VAL A 117 10.55 5.88 -16.67
N LEU A 118 11.27 4.88 -17.14
CA LEU A 118 10.76 3.91 -18.09
C LEU A 118 10.41 2.62 -17.35
N ASP A 119 9.12 2.44 -17.08
CA ASP A 119 8.55 1.24 -16.47
C ASP A 119 8.32 0.16 -17.54
N LEU A 120 9.43 -0.25 -18.18
CA LEU A 120 9.49 -1.31 -19.18
C LEU A 120 10.83 -2.04 -19.04
N VAL A 121 10.79 -3.33 -18.79
CA VAL A 121 11.99 -4.16 -18.67
C VAL A 121 12.54 -4.45 -20.07
N LEU A 122 13.55 -3.67 -20.49
CA LEU A 122 14.16 -3.77 -21.81
C LEU A 122 15.43 -4.63 -21.76
N ALA A 123 15.30 -5.90 -21.37
CA ALA A 123 16.44 -6.80 -21.14
C ALA A 123 17.07 -7.36 -22.43
N GLU A 124 16.23 -7.62 -23.43
CA GLU A 124 16.64 -8.27 -24.67
C GLU A 124 17.02 -7.25 -25.76
N LYS A 125 18.02 -7.64 -26.57
CA LYS A 125 18.37 -6.95 -27.82
C LYS A 125 17.17 -6.87 -28.75
N SER A 126 17.06 -5.79 -29.51
CA SER A 126 16.04 -5.60 -30.53
C SER A 126 16.68 -5.37 -31.90
N ASP A 127 16.25 -4.33 -32.61
CA ASP A 127 16.92 -3.84 -33.80
C ASP A 127 18.18 -3.02 -33.40
N PRO A 128 19.35 -3.27 -34.00
CA PRO A 128 20.60 -2.59 -33.60
C PRO A 128 20.58 -1.06 -33.74
N GLU A 129 19.91 -0.52 -34.76
CA GLU A 129 19.82 0.92 -34.99
C GLU A 129 18.84 1.54 -33.99
N ALA A 130 17.71 0.87 -33.72
CA ALA A 130 16.77 1.30 -32.71
C ALA A 130 17.38 1.27 -31.29
N ASP A 131 18.07 0.18 -30.94
CA ASP A 131 18.80 0.07 -29.67
C ASP A 131 19.89 1.15 -29.57
N GLN A 132 20.58 1.49 -30.67
CA GLN A 132 21.54 2.59 -30.68
C GLN A 132 20.87 3.93 -30.41
N ALA A 133 19.74 4.23 -31.07
CA ALA A 133 19.01 5.48 -30.88
C ALA A 133 18.56 5.68 -29.43
N LEU A 134 18.09 4.61 -28.77
CA LEU A 134 17.74 4.66 -27.36
C LEU A 134 18.97 4.80 -26.47
N ALA A 135 20.06 4.09 -26.74
CA ALA A 135 21.31 4.23 -26.00
C ALA A 135 21.88 5.66 -26.08
N ASP A 136 21.80 6.31 -27.24
CA ASP A 136 22.28 7.68 -27.45
C ASP A 136 21.49 8.70 -26.60
N VAL A 137 20.17 8.53 -26.52
CA VAL A 137 19.30 9.38 -25.67
C VAL A 137 19.57 9.11 -24.19
N ILE A 138 19.76 7.85 -23.80
CA ILE A 138 20.13 7.49 -22.43
C ILE A 138 21.47 8.13 -22.05
N GLY A 139 22.48 8.04 -22.91
CA GLY A 139 23.78 8.65 -22.68
C GLY A 139 23.70 10.18 -22.55
N ARG A 140 22.84 10.83 -23.35
CA ARG A 140 22.64 12.29 -23.32
C ARG A 140 22.02 12.79 -22.02
N TYR A 141 21.16 11.99 -21.38
CA TYR A 141 20.40 12.38 -20.19
C TYR A 141 20.47 11.35 -19.05
N SER A 142 21.62 10.73 -18.87
CA SER A 142 21.84 9.61 -17.94
C SER A 142 21.50 9.91 -16.49
N ASP A 143 21.60 11.17 -16.05
CA ASP A 143 21.21 11.64 -14.72
C ASP A 143 19.70 11.90 -14.57
N ARG A 144 18.96 11.89 -15.68
CA ARG A 144 17.53 12.24 -15.77
C ARG A 144 16.68 11.12 -16.39
N ILE A 145 17.24 9.93 -16.53
CA ILE A 145 16.53 8.72 -16.98
C ILE A 145 16.71 7.61 -15.94
N ILE A 146 15.62 6.89 -15.65
CA ILE A 146 15.64 5.68 -14.83
C ILE A 146 15.02 4.54 -15.62
N LEU A 147 15.73 3.41 -15.71
CA LEU A 147 15.28 2.21 -16.40
C LEU A 147 14.65 1.20 -15.42
N ALA A 148 13.84 0.28 -15.95
CA ALA A 148 13.26 -0.80 -15.16
C ALA A 148 14.10 -2.08 -15.24
N SER A 149 14.30 -2.71 -14.09
CA SER A 149 14.68 -4.12 -13.96
C SER A 149 13.52 -4.91 -13.36
N ALA A 150 13.64 -6.23 -13.29
CA ALA A 150 12.67 -7.07 -12.57
C ALA A 150 13.36 -8.25 -11.91
N PHE A 151 12.79 -8.71 -10.81
CA PHE A 151 13.01 -10.06 -10.32
C PHE A 151 12.08 -11.01 -11.09
N ALA A 152 12.67 -11.94 -11.85
CA ALA A 152 11.94 -12.93 -12.64
C ALA A 152 12.19 -14.33 -12.08
N PRO A 153 11.20 -15.24 -12.16
CA PRO A 153 11.36 -16.61 -11.67
C PRO A 153 12.42 -17.36 -12.49
N LEU A 154 13.25 -18.16 -11.82
CA LEU A 154 14.32 -18.98 -12.40
C LEU A 154 13.80 -20.13 -13.26
N SER A 155 12.63 -20.66 -12.90
CA SER A 155 11.97 -21.78 -13.58
C SER A 155 10.47 -21.53 -13.65
N VAL A 156 9.78 -22.29 -14.49
CA VAL A 156 8.31 -22.25 -14.60
C VAL A 156 7.64 -22.63 -13.27
N ASP A 157 8.31 -23.48 -12.47
CA ASP A 157 7.84 -23.94 -11.16
C ASP A 157 8.11 -22.92 -10.04
N GLY A 158 8.90 -21.87 -10.30
CA GLY A 158 9.05 -20.73 -9.39
C GLY A 158 10.01 -20.94 -8.21
N ASP A 159 11.00 -21.84 -8.33
CA ASP A 159 11.99 -22.18 -7.28
C ASP A 159 13.07 -21.09 -7.06
N GLY A 160 12.65 -19.83 -7.12
CA GLY A 160 13.46 -18.66 -6.83
C GLY A 160 13.44 -17.62 -7.93
N PHE A 161 13.96 -16.46 -7.61
CA PHE A 161 14.04 -15.29 -8.49
C PHE A 161 15.49 -14.99 -8.85
N MET A 162 15.68 -14.44 -10.04
CA MET A 162 16.91 -13.79 -10.49
C MET A 162 16.61 -12.34 -10.90
N LEU A 163 17.61 -11.47 -10.81
CA LEU A 163 17.50 -10.12 -11.34
C LEU A 163 17.68 -10.15 -12.87
N VAL A 164 16.70 -9.58 -13.57
CA VAL A 164 16.73 -9.28 -14.99
C VAL A 164 16.98 -7.79 -15.14
N GLU A 165 18.16 -7.45 -15.64
CA GLU A 165 18.62 -6.07 -15.81
C GLU A 165 18.25 -5.53 -17.20
N PRO A 166 18.25 -4.19 -17.39
CA PRO A 166 18.21 -3.61 -18.72
C PRO A 166 19.33 -4.16 -19.62
N TYR A 167 19.07 -4.20 -20.93
CA TYR A 167 20.04 -4.65 -21.92
C TYR A 167 21.37 -3.91 -21.72
N SER A 168 22.49 -4.66 -21.72
CA SER A 168 23.79 -4.14 -21.27
C SER A 168 24.24 -2.90 -22.05
N LYS A 169 23.88 -2.79 -23.33
CA LYS A 169 24.14 -1.61 -24.17
C LYS A 169 23.60 -0.31 -23.56
N PHE A 170 22.49 -0.37 -22.81
CA PHE A 170 21.92 0.78 -22.11
C PHE A 170 22.62 1.09 -20.79
N LEU A 171 23.29 0.11 -20.18
CA LEU A 171 24.02 0.27 -18.92
C LEU A 171 25.48 0.68 -19.13
N GLU A 172 26.06 0.33 -20.28
CA GLU A 172 27.45 0.61 -20.64
C GLU A 172 27.69 2.06 -21.10
N VAL A 173 26.63 2.85 -21.32
CA VAL A 173 26.75 4.28 -21.65
C VAL A 173 27.35 5.07 -20.48
N GLN A 174 28.01 6.20 -20.77
CA GLN A 174 28.74 6.97 -19.77
C GLN A 174 28.19 8.40 -19.61
N PRO A 175 27.84 8.84 -18.38
CA PRO A 175 27.77 8.03 -17.16
C PRO A 175 26.61 7.00 -17.20
N PRO A 176 26.69 5.90 -16.44
CA PRO A 176 25.68 4.85 -16.48
C PRO A 176 24.35 5.37 -15.91
N PRO A 177 23.21 5.03 -16.53
CA PRO A 177 21.90 5.40 -15.99
C PRO A 177 21.60 4.59 -14.73
N LYS A 178 20.69 5.10 -13.92
CA LYS A 178 20.13 4.34 -12.80
C LYS A 178 19.01 3.43 -13.29
N TYR A 179 18.78 2.35 -12.55
CA TYR A 179 17.65 1.45 -12.77
C TYR A 179 17.10 0.94 -11.45
N GLY A 180 15.89 0.39 -11.48
CA GLY A 180 15.29 -0.23 -10.30
C GLY A 180 14.20 -1.23 -10.63
N PHE A 181 13.96 -2.16 -9.70
CA PHE A 181 13.02 -3.27 -9.92
C PHE A 181 11.55 -2.81 -9.86
N VAL A 182 10.70 -3.43 -10.68
CA VAL A 182 9.26 -3.09 -10.79
C VAL A 182 8.35 -3.94 -9.90
N ASN A 183 8.88 -5.01 -9.32
CA ASN A 183 8.10 -5.99 -8.56
C ASN A 183 7.43 -5.38 -7.31
N PHE A 184 6.19 -5.79 -7.08
CA PHE A 184 5.46 -5.60 -5.83
C PHE A 184 5.21 -6.96 -5.17
N ARG A 185 5.13 -6.97 -3.83
CA ARG A 185 4.85 -8.18 -3.05
C ARG A 185 3.43 -8.11 -2.48
N PRO A 186 2.47 -8.89 -3.02
CA PRO A 186 1.16 -9.03 -2.43
C PRO A 186 1.26 -9.70 -1.05
N HIS A 187 0.42 -9.27 -0.12
CA HIS A 187 0.31 -9.94 1.16
C HIS A 187 -0.26 -11.36 0.98
N PRO A 188 0.33 -12.41 1.59
CA PRO A 188 0.08 -13.81 1.21
C PRO A 188 -1.35 -14.31 1.50
N ARG A 189 -2.12 -13.62 2.35
CA ARG A 189 -3.48 -14.06 2.72
C ARG A 189 -4.59 -13.44 1.88
N ASP A 190 -4.48 -12.16 1.56
CA ASP A 190 -5.54 -11.38 0.92
C ASP A 190 -5.10 -10.77 -0.42
N GLY A 191 -3.84 -10.99 -0.82
CA GLY A 191 -3.32 -10.54 -2.12
C GLY A 191 -3.22 -9.03 -2.25
N LEU A 192 -3.39 -8.26 -1.17
CA LEU A 192 -3.30 -6.80 -1.24
C LEU A 192 -1.86 -6.35 -1.09
N ILE A 193 -1.45 -5.41 -1.93
CA ILE A 193 -0.17 -4.72 -1.79
C ILE A 193 -0.35 -3.54 -0.83
N ARG A 194 0.15 -3.72 0.38
CA ARG A 194 0.17 -2.70 1.45
C ARG A 194 1.55 -2.11 1.65
N GLU A 195 2.58 -2.95 1.56
CA GLU A 195 3.97 -2.56 1.76
C GLU A 195 4.63 -2.28 0.42
N ILE A 196 5.45 -1.23 0.38
CA ILE A 196 6.35 -0.97 -0.74
C ILE A 196 7.78 -1.15 -0.26
N HIS A 197 8.47 -2.11 -0.85
CA HIS A 197 9.89 -2.31 -0.62
C HIS A 197 10.68 -1.38 -1.55
N TYR A 198 11.28 -0.32 -0.99
CA TYR A 198 12.07 0.62 -1.79
C TYR A 198 13.43 0.07 -2.23
N SER A 199 13.93 -0.93 -1.51
CA SER A 199 15.14 -1.69 -1.86
C SER A 199 15.02 -3.12 -1.34
N ARG A 200 15.59 -4.09 -2.05
CA ARG A 200 15.72 -5.48 -1.59
C ARG A 200 17.00 -6.11 -2.08
N THR A 201 17.49 -7.08 -1.33
CA THR A 201 18.51 -8.01 -1.82
C THR A 201 17.88 -9.21 -2.53
N LEU A 202 18.68 -9.96 -3.29
CA LEU A 202 18.20 -11.14 -3.99
C LEU A 202 17.73 -12.23 -3.00
N SER A 203 18.45 -12.39 -1.89
CA SER A 203 18.10 -13.32 -0.82
C SER A 203 16.76 -12.96 -0.19
N GLN A 204 16.50 -11.68 0.08
CA GLN A 204 15.20 -11.23 0.59
C GLN A 204 14.06 -11.52 -0.39
N GLU A 205 14.32 -11.36 -1.69
CA GLU A 205 13.34 -11.71 -2.73
C GLU A 205 13.13 -13.22 -2.85
N ASN A 206 14.10 -14.03 -2.48
CA ASN A 206 13.96 -15.48 -2.40
C ASN A 206 13.46 -15.98 -1.04
N ASP A 207 12.86 -15.08 -0.23
CA ASP A 207 12.35 -15.36 1.11
C ASP A 207 13.42 -15.97 2.05
N GLN A 208 14.68 -15.61 1.81
CA GLN A 208 15.84 -15.96 2.63
C GLN A 208 16.31 -14.77 3.48
N PRO A 209 16.99 -15.01 4.62
CA PRO A 209 17.66 -13.96 5.37
C PRO A 209 18.69 -13.21 4.50
N PRO A 210 18.87 -11.89 4.68
CA PRO A 210 19.88 -11.14 3.96
C PRO A 210 21.29 -11.68 4.21
N ILE A 211 22.09 -11.82 3.15
CA ILE A 211 23.47 -12.27 3.25
C ILE A 211 24.38 -11.04 3.45
N SER A 212 25.34 -11.14 4.37
CA SER A 212 26.30 -10.05 4.61
C SER A 212 27.14 -9.76 3.35
N GLY A 213 27.19 -8.50 2.92
CA GLY A 213 27.91 -8.08 1.71
C GLY A 213 27.13 -8.26 0.40
N GLU A 214 25.88 -8.72 0.44
CA GLU A 214 25.02 -8.84 -0.73
C GLU A 214 24.59 -7.47 -1.28
N SER A 215 24.54 -7.35 -2.61
CA SER A 215 24.03 -6.16 -3.27
C SER A 215 22.55 -5.94 -2.94
N SER A 216 22.23 -4.70 -2.56
CA SER A 216 20.85 -4.23 -2.45
C SER A 216 20.46 -3.52 -3.73
N TYR A 217 19.34 -3.94 -4.32
CA TYR A 217 18.78 -3.35 -5.52
C TYR A 217 17.67 -2.38 -5.14
N ASN A 218 17.69 -1.18 -5.71
CA ASN A 218 16.59 -0.24 -5.56
C ASN A 218 15.37 -0.72 -6.36
N SER A 219 14.17 -0.50 -5.82
CA SER A 219 12.95 -0.51 -6.64
C SER A 219 12.94 0.68 -7.60
N LEU A 220 12.06 0.68 -8.60
CA LEU A 220 11.90 1.81 -9.51
C LEU A 220 11.60 3.12 -8.75
N ALA A 221 10.72 3.05 -7.74
CA ALA A 221 10.44 4.19 -6.87
C ALA A 221 11.63 4.57 -5.98
N GLY A 222 12.40 3.59 -5.48
CA GLY A 222 13.63 3.80 -4.71
C GLY A 222 14.71 4.51 -5.51
N ALA A 223 14.92 4.11 -6.77
CA ALA A 223 15.86 4.73 -7.69
C ALA A 223 15.48 6.18 -7.99
N VAL A 224 14.17 6.47 -8.15
CA VAL A 224 13.68 7.86 -8.25
C VAL A 224 14.07 8.65 -7.01
N LEU A 225 13.70 8.17 -5.82
CA LEU A 225 13.93 8.89 -4.56
C LEU A 225 15.41 9.15 -4.31
N GLU A 226 16.27 8.18 -4.58
CA GLU A 226 17.72 8.32 -4.50
C GLU A 226 18.23 9.41 -5.46
N THR A 227 17.75 9.44 -6.72
CA THR A 227 18.08 10.51 -7.69
C THR A 227 17.62 11.88 -7.23
N LEU A 228 16.52 11.97 -6.47
CA LEU A 228 16.07 13.23 -5.88
C LEU A 228 16.81 13.60 -4.59
N GLY A 229 17.79 12.81 -4.13
CA GLY A 229 18.46 12.99 -2.85
C GLY A 229 17.53 12.84 -1.65
N LYS A 230 16.48 12.00 -1.77
CA LYS A 230 15.50 11.74 -0.72
C LYS A 230 15.75 10.39 -0.08
N SER A 231 15.79 10.36 1.24
CA SER A 231 15.70 9.10 1.98
C SER A 231 14.31 8.50 1.77
N TYR A 232 14.24 7.19 1.67
CA TYR A 232 12.99 6.46 1.71
C TYR A 232 12.88 5.64 2.99
N GLY A 233 11.66 5.23 3.34
CA GLY A 233 11.35 4.57 4.61
C GLY A 233 12.16 3.30 4.85
N LYS A 234 12.24 2.87 6.10
CA LYS A 234 12.79 1.55 6.45
C LYS A 234 11.89 0.43 5.91
N PRO A 235 12.39 -0.80 5.75
CA PRO A 235 11.54 -1.97 5.48
C PRO A 235 10.36 -2.04 6.47
N GLY A 236 9.18 -2.48 6.00
CA GLY A 236 7.95 -2.58 6.80
C GLY A 236 7.06 -1.34 6.78
N TYR A 237 7.34 -0.35 5.92
CA TYR A 237 6.59 0.92 5.87
C TYR A 237 5.51 0.85 4.79
N GLU A 238 4.25 0.98 5.19
CA GLU A 238 3.11 1.06 4.28
C GLU A 238 2.92 2.52 3.83
N PRO A 239 2.99 2.86 2.53
CA PRO A 239 2.70 4.21 2.08
C PRO A 239 1.25 4.57 2.35
N ARG A 240 1.03 5.80 2.80
CA ARG A 240 -0.31 6.38 2.81
C ARG A 240 -0.64 6.83 1.39
N PHE A 241 -1.47 6.04 0.71
CA PHE A 241 -1.95 6.34 -0.63
C PHE A 241 -2.59 7.73 -0.69
N SER A 242 -2.25 8.48 -1.74
CA SER A 242 -2.77 9.84 -1.90
C SER A 242 -4.25 9.80 -2.23
N VAL A 243 -5.04 10.65 -1.58
CA VAL A 243 -6.48 10.81 -1.81
C VAL A 243 -6.81 12.30 -1.95
N LYS A 244 -7.71 12.64 -2.88
CA LYS A 244 -8.08 14.04 -3.12
C LYS A 244 -9.20 14.51 -2.18
N ASN A 245 -10.12 13.62 -1.81
CA ASN A 245 -11.18 13.78 -0.80
C ASN A 245 -11.93 12.43 -0.62
N ASP A 246 -12.84 12.34 0.35
CA ASP A 246 -13.69 11.15 0.62
C ASP A 246 -14.51 10.66 -0.60
N LYS A 247 -14.58 11.45 -1.68
CA LYS A 247 -15.36 11.15 -2.90
C LYS A 247 -14.49 10.73 -4.09
N THR A 248 -13.18 11.01 -4.08
CA THR A 248 -12.27 10.71 -5.19
C THR A 248 -11.57 9.39 -4.89
N LYS A 249 -11.82 8.38 -5.71
CA LYS A 249 -11.15 7.08 -5.56
C LYS A 249 -9.65 7.24 -5.83
N ALA A 250 -8.81 6.50 -5.12
CA ALA A 250 -7.36 6.51 -5.38
C ALA A 250 -7.03 6.11 -6.82
N THR A 251 -7.90 5.33 -7.47
CA THR A 251 -7.83 4.95 -8.89
C THR A 251 -7.97 6.13 -9.86
N GLU A 252 -8.45 7.28 -9.38
CA GLU A 252 -8.51 8.53 -10.16
C GLU A 252 -7.25 9.38 -10.02
N ILE A 253 -6.36 9.02 -9.09
CA ILE A 253 -5.11 9.73 -8.85
C ILE A 253 -4.04 9.19 -9.79
N TYR A 254 -3.28 10.10 -10.41
CA TYR A 254 -2.29 9.77 -11.44
C TYR A 254 -2.85 8.92 -12.59
N ARG A 255 -4.05 9.27 -13.10
CA ARG A 255 -4.61 8.59 -14.28
C ARG A 255 -3.64 8.65 -15.47
N PRO A 256 -3.58 7.58 -16.29
CA PRO A 256 -2.75 7.56 -17.48
C PRO A 256 -3.19 8.65 -18.44
N ILE A 257 -2.20 9.33 -19.01
CA ILE A 257 -2.35 10.15 -20.20
C ILE A 257 -1.75 9.35 -21.35
N SER A 258 -2.49 9.07 -22.41
CA SER A 258 -1.97 8.28 -23.53
C SER A 258 -0.66 8.85 -24.05
N ILE A 259 0.39 8.02 -24.13
CA ILE A 259 1.70 8.44 -24.63
C ILE A 259 1.61 9.00 -26.05
N ARG A 260 0.70 8.48 -26.89
CA ARG A 260 0.54 8.96 -28.28
C ARG A 260 0.25 10.47 -28.35
N SER A 261 -0.41 11.03 -27.33
CA SER A 261 -0.84 12.43 -27.32
C SER A 261 0.34 13.40 -27.32
N ILE A 262 1.53 13.01 -26.86
CA ILE A 262 2.70 13.89 -26.92
C ILE A 262 3.23 14.03 -28.35
N PHE A 263 2.89 13.10 -29.25
CA PHE A 263 3.32 13.11 -30.66
C PHE A 263 2.30 13.78 -31.59
N LEU A 264 1.12 14.13 -31.08
CA LEU A 264 0.09 14.87 -31.83
C LEU A 264 0.34 16.38 -31.66
N ASN A 265 0.55 17.10 -32.76
CA ASN A 265 0.88 18.53 -32.71
C ASN A 265 -0.20 19.37 -32.00
N ASP A 266 -1.48 19.11 -32.29
CA ASP A 266 -2.59 19.82 -31.66
C ASP A 266 -2.62 19.62 -30.13
N ASP A 267 -2.41 18.38 -29.66
CA ASP A 267 -2.34 18.09 -28.22
C ASP A 267 -1.08 18.70 -27.60
N TRP A 268 0.06 18.60 -28.28
CA TRP A 268 1.32 19.19 -27.82
C TRP A 268 1.19 20.70 -27.58
N GLU A 269 0.60 21.43 -28.53
CA GLU A 269 0.41 22.87 -28.42
C GLU A 269 -0.68 23.25 -27.43
N ARG A 270 -1.88 22.68 -27.56
CA ARG A 270 -3.07 23.12 -26.81
C ARG A 270 -3.15 22.51 -25.42
N ARG A 271 -2.93 21.20 -25.30
CA ARG A 271 -3.08 20.46 -24.03
C ARG A 271 -1.84 20.56 -23.17
N TYR A 272 -0.65 20.59 -23.79
CA TYR A 272 0.62 20.60 -23.06
C TYR A 272 1.36 21.95 -23.11
N SER A 273 0.74 23.00 -23.66
CA SER A 273 1.33 24.34 -23.79
C SER A 273 2.73 24.29 -24.42
N SER A 274 2.83 23.56 -25.53
CA SER A 274 4.09 23.30 -26.26
C SER A 274 5.18 22.71 -25.38
N GLY A 275 4.81 21.82 -24.46
CA GLY A 275 5.70 21.13 -23.55
C GLY A 275 5.86 21.78 -22.17
N ASN A 276 5.40 23.03 -21.97
CA ASN A 276 5.50 23.70 -20.66
C ASN A 276 4.76 22.94 -19.55
N PHE A 277 3.73 22.15 -19.89
CA PHE A 277 3.11 21.23 -18.94
C PHE A 277 4.14 20.28 -18.31
N PHE A 278 5.13 19.77 -19.02
CA PHE A 278 6.06 18.76 -18.49
C PHE A 278 7.20 19.35 -17.64
N LYS A 279 7.37 20.67 -17.66
CA LYS A 279 8.48 21.35 -16.97
C LYS A 279 8.51 21.01 -15.47
N ASN A 280 9.68 20.59 -14.99
CA ASN A 280 9.97 20.18 -13.61
C ASN A 280 9.16 18.96 -13.10
N LYS A 281 8.49 18.21 -13.98
CA LYS A 281 7.72 17.02 -13.60
C LYS A 281 8.54 15.73 -13.67
N ILE A 282 8.20 14.76 -12.82
CA ILE A 282 8.68 13.39 -12.89
C ILE A 282 7.64 12.59 -13.67
N ILE A 283 8.08 11.94 -14.74
CA ILE A 283 7.21 11.27 -15.69
C ILE A 283 7.52 9.78 -15.67
N ILE A 284 6.54 8.95 -15.38
CA ILE A 284 6.63 7.50 -15.62
C ILE A 284 5.98 7.21 -16.98
N ILE A 285 6.71 6.49 -17.84
CA ILE A 285 6.20 5.89 -19.07
C ILE A 285 6.06 4.39 -18.81
N GLY A 286 4.86 3.83 -18.96
CA GLY A 286 4.62 2.43 -18.62
C GLY A 286 3.26 1.89 -19.06
N PRO A 287 2.97 0.61 -18.76
CA PRO A 287 1.75 -0.08 -19.18
C PRO A 287 0.47 0.54 -18.59
N ALA A 288 -0.50 0.86 -19.45
CA ALA A 288 -1.81 1.42 -19.08
C ALA A 288 -3.01 0.70 -19.71
N SER A 289 -2.78 -0.50 -20.24
CA SER A 289 -3.80 -1.37 -20.83
C SER A 289 -3.93 -2.68 -20.06
N ALA A 290 -5.14 -3.26 -20.06
CA ALA A 290 -5.42 -4.58 -19.52
C ALA A 290 -4.57 -5.70 -20.17
N ARG A 291 -4.07 -5.50 -21.41
CA ARG A 291 -3.22 -6.48 -22.12
C ARG A 291 -1.91 -6.76 -21.41
N PHE A 292 -1.41 -5.81 -20.63
CA PHE A 292 -0.17 -5.96 -19.86
C PHE A 292 -0.36 -6.74 -18.56
N GLN A 293 -1.62 -6.90 -18.11
CA GLN A 293 -1.96 -7.52 -16.82
C GLN A 293 -1.25 -6.88 -15.60
N ASP A 294 -0.74 -5.66 -15.77
CA ASP A 294 -0.01 -4.94 -14.73
C ASP A 294 -0.97 -4.10 -13.86
N THR A 295 -1.86 -4.82 -13.19
CA THR A 295 -2.81 -4.22 -12.25
C THR A 295 -2.75 -4.95 -10.92
N HIS A 296 -2.74 -4.18 -9.84
CA HIS A 296 -2.44 -4.61 -8.50
C HIS A 296 -3.61 -4.32 -7.58
N GLN A 297 -3.98 -5.30 -6.76
CA GLN A 297 -4.98 -5.09 -5.71
C GLN A 297 -4.32 -4.37 -4.53
N THR A 298 -4.90 -3.26 -4.11
CA THR A 298 -4.42 -2.46 -2.98
C THR A 298 -5.60 -2.15 -2.04
N PRO A 299 -5.33 -1.71 -0.79
CA PRO A 299 -6.39 -1.26 0.12
C PRO A 299 -7.31 -0.18 -0.46
N VAL A 300 -6.84 0.57 -1.46
CA VAL A 300 -7.55 1.70 -2.06
C VAL A 300 -8.19 1.37 -3.42
N GLY A 301 -8.24 0.07 -3.75
CA GLY A 301 -8.74 -0.46 -5.02
C GLY A 301 -7.63 -0.92 -5.95
N GLN A 302 -8.01 -1.24 -7.19
CA GLN A 302 -7.09 -1.72 -8.20
C GLN A 302 -6.31 -0.56 -8.83
N LEU A 303 -4.98 -0.62 -8.80
CA LEU A 303 -4.09 0.37 -9.40
C LEU A 303 -3.22 -0.27 -10.48
N MET A 304 -2.89 0.48 -11.54
CA MET A 304 -1.88 0.03 -12.51
C MET A 304 -0.48 0.09 -11.87
N GLY A 305 0.47 -0.74 -12.30
CA GLY A 305 1.85 -0.74 -11.78
C GLY A 305 2.51 0.65 -11.80
N PRO A 306 2.50 1.40 -12.91
CA PRO A 306 2.99 2.77 -12.96
C PRO A 306 2.31 3.72 -11.96
N GLN A 307 0.99 3.57 -11.76
CA GLN A 307 0.24 4.37 -10.79
C GLN A 307 0.69 4.05 -9.36
N LEU A 308 0.93 2.77 -9.06
CA LEU A 308 1.41 2.33 -7.77
C LEU A 308 2.84 2.83 -7.50
N HIS A 309 3.72 2.82 -8.50
CA HIS A 309 5.05 3.47 -8.42
C HIS A 309 4.94 4.97 -8.13
N LEU A 310 4.02 5.70 -8.78
CA LEU A 310 3.80 7.12 -8.49
C LEU A 310 3.29 7.37 -7.07
N GLN A 311 2.41 6.50 -6.54
CA GLN A 311 1.97 6.56 -5.14
C GLN A 311 3.11 6.30 -4.16
N ALA A 312 3.99 5.35 -4.47
CA ALA A 312 5.21 5.09 -3.70
C ALA A 312 6.16 6.31 -3.73
N ILE A 313 6.45 6.87 -4.90
CA ILE A 313 7.29 8.08 -5.04
C ILE A 313 6.69 9.25 -4.26
N ALA A 314 5.38 9.49 -4.38
CA ALA A 314 4.71 10.55 -3.64
C ALA A 314 4.88 10.40 -2.13
N SER A 315 4.71 9.16 -1.62
CA SER A 315 4.82 8.84 -0.20
C SER A 315 6.26 8.95 0.28
N GLY A 316 7.23 8.48 -0.50
CA GLY A 316 8.65 8.64 -0.24
C GLY A 316 9.10 10.10 -0.21
N ILE A 317 8.64 10.94 -1.14
CA ILE A 317 8.99 12.38 -1.10
C ILE A 317 8.40 13.05 0.15
N ARG A 318 7.20 12.66 0.58
CA ARG A 318 6.50 13.28 1.72
C ARG A 318 6.79 12.63 3.07
N GLN A 319 7.48 11.50 3.09
CA GLN A 319 7.65 10.66 4.28
C GLN A 319 6.32 10.27 4.94
N THR A 320 5.28 10.01 4.13
CA THR A 320 3.94 9.65 4.63
C THR A 320 3.77 8.14 4.67
N PHE A 321 4.34 7.54 5.70
CA PHE A 321 4.30 6.10 5.95
C PHE A 321 3.48 5.77 7.20
N VAL A 322 2.94 4.56 7.25
CA VAL A 322 2.37 3.97 8.46
C VAL A 322 3.10 2.67 8.74
N THR A 323 3.37 2.44 10.01
CA THR A 323 3.91 1.18 10.51
C THR A 323 2.80 0.40 11.20
N ARG A 324 2.73 -0.90 10.92
CA ARG A 324 1.98 -1.85 11.73
C ARG A 324 3.00 -2.62 12.56
N PRO A 325 3.01 -2.48 13.90
CA PRO A 325 3.91 -3.25 14.75
C PRO A 325 3.79 -4.71 14.37
N ASN A 326 4.94 -5.40 14.21
CA ASN A 326 5.03 -6.69 13.53
C ASN A 326 3.93 -7.65 14.03
N SER A 327 2.86 -7.75 13.24
CA SER A 327 1.58 -8.28 13.69
C SER A 327 1.62 -9.79 13.93
N GLU A 328 2.68 -10.44 13.45
CA GLU A 328 2.97 -11.85 13.67
C GLU A 328 3.40 -12.15 15.11
N TRP A 329 3.85 -11.15 15.89
CA TRP A 329 4.07 -11.35 17.30
C TRP A 329 2.72 -11.46 18.02
N ARG A 330 2.24 -12.70 18.15
CA ARG A 330 1.01 -13.08 18.88
C ARG A 330 0.96 -12.49 20.30
N GLY A 331 2.11 -12.14 20.88
CA GLY A 331 2.20 -11.43 22.16
C GLY A 331 1.50 -10.06 22.16
N SER A 332 1.52 -9.32 21.05
CA SER A 332 0.81 -8.03 20.95
C SER A 332 -0.71 -8.19 21.04
N ILE A 333 -1.26 -9.19 20.36
CA ILE A 333 -2.68 -9.56 20.42
C ILE A 333 -3.05 -9.99 21.84
N PHE A 334 -2.23 -10.86 22.46
CA PHE A 334 -2.41 -11.33 23.82
C PHE A 334 -2.50 -10.17 24.83
N TRP A 335 -1.51 -9.26 24.82
CA TRP A 335 -1.48 -8.14 25.77
C TRP A 335 -2.63 -7.14 25.54
N SER A 336 -2.96 -6.85 24.27
CA SER A 336 -4.13 -6.01 23.92
C SER A 336 -5.44 -6.63 24.45
N ALA A 337 -5.61 -7.95 24.27
CA ALA A 337 -6.76 -8.69 24.80
C ALA A 337 -6.77 -8.69 26.34
N MET A 338 -5.61 -8.83 27.00
CA MET A 338 -5.51 -8.78 28.47
C MET A 338 -5.89 -7.43 29.06
N ILE A 339 -5.47 -6.33 28.43
CA ILE A 339 -5.90 -4.98 28.83
C ILE A 339 -7.43 -4.87 28.72
N GLY A 340 -8.02 -5.40 27.64
CA GLY A 340 -9.47 -5.48 27.45
C GLY A 340 -10.17 -6.27 28.56
N THR A 341 -9.64 -7.44 28.91
CA THR A 341 -10.17 -8.30 29.97
C THR A 341 -10.17 -7.59 31.33
N ILE A 342 -9.05 -6.98 31.70
CA ILE A 342 -8.89 -6.27 32.97
C ILE A 342 -9.83 -5.07 33.04
N ALA A 343 -9.92 -4.29 31.94
CA ALA A 343 -10.81 -3.15 31.86
C ALA A 343 -12.29 -3.55 31.99
N ALA A 344 -12.72 -4.67 31.39
CA ALA A 344 -14.08 -5.17 31.51
C ALA A 344 -14.41 -5.60 32.95
N ALA A 345 -13.49 -6.32 33.61
CA ALA A 345 -13.67 -6.73 35.00
C ALA A 345 -13.70 -5.53 35.96
N ALA A 346 -12.84 -4.53 35.75
CA ALA A 346 -12.86 -3.28 36.50
C ALA A 346 -14.18 -2.53 36.32
N LEU A 347 -14.68 -2.43 35.08
CA LEU A 347 -15.95 -1.76 34.79
C LEU A 347 -17.13 -2.43 35.52
N ILE A 348 -17.20 -3.77 35.49
CA ILE A 348 -18.24 -4.53 36.20
C ILE A 348 -18.12 -4.39 37.72
N TYR A 349 -16.89 -4.37 38.24
CA TYR A 349 -16.67 -4.20 39.67
C TYR A 349 -17.09 -2.81 40.17
N LEU A 350 -16.85 -1.76 39.37
CA LEU A 350 -17.09 -0.37 39.73
C LEU A 350 -18.54 0.09 39.45
N VAL A 351 -19.17 -0.39 38.37
CA VAL A 351 -20.48 0.10 37.91
C VAL A 351 -21.61 -0.90 38.21
N ASN A 352 -22.61 -0.45 38.96
CA ASN A 352 -23.66 -1.30 39.53
C ASN A 352 -24.95 -1.43 38.71
N ARG A 353 -25.05 -0.69 37.61
CA ARG A 353 -26.28 -0.57 36.82
C ARG A 353 -26.01 -1.15 35.44
N PRO A 354 -26.70 -2.22 35.01
CA PRO A 354 -26.37 -2.93 33.77
C PRO A 354 -26.43 -2.02 32.55
N ILE A 355 -27.43 -1.13 32.48
CA ILE A 355 -27.57 -0.14 31.39
C ILE A 355 -26.37 0.83 31.36
N ILE A 356 -25.91 1.30 32.53
CA ILE A 356 -24.75 2.20 32.62
C ILE A 356 -23.48 1.44 32.24
N THR A 357 -23.34 0.19 32.68
CA THR A 357 -22.20 -0.68 32.32
C THR A 357 -22.15 -0.93 30.81
N LEU A 358 -23.30 -1.13 30.13
CA LEU A 358 -23.36 -1.26 28.68
C LEU A 358 -22.99 0.07 27.98
N ALA A 359 -23.53 1.19 28.45
CA ALA A 359 -23.23 2.51 27.88
C ALA A 359 -21.75 2.86 28.04
N CYS A 360 -21.19 2.70 29.24
CA CYS A 360 -19.76 2.87 29.50
C CYS A 360 -18.90 1.91 28.67
N GLY A 361 -19.38 0.68 28.46
CA GLY A 361 -18.68 -0.29 27.64
C GLY A 361 -18.61 0.11 26.16
N GLY A 362 -19.73 0.57 25.59
CA GLY A 362 -19.77 1.12 24.23
C GLY A 362 -18.86 2.34 24.08
N ILE A 363 -18.87 3.26 25.06
CA ILE A 363 -17.97 4.42 25.08
C ILE A 363 -16.50 3.98 25.14
N ALA A 364 -16.14 3.00 25.96
CA ALA A 364 -14.77 2.50 26.07
C ALA A 364 -14.25 1.91 24.76
N ILE A 365 -15.09 1.15 24.05
CA ILE A 365 -14.75 0.63 22.71
C ILE A 365 -14.58 1.80 21.72
N ALA A 366 -15.51 2.76 21.68
CA ALA A 366 -15.40 3.93 20.80
C ALA A 366 -14.12 4.73 21.06
N LEU A 367 -13.76 4.93 22.34
CA LEU A 367 -12.52 5.59 22.74
C LEU A 367 -11.27 4.79 22.33
N ALA A 368 -11.30 3.46 22.37
CA ALA A 368 -10.19 2.64 21.90
C ALA A 368 -9.96 2.79 20.39
N TYR A 369 -11.03 2.82 19.59
CA TYR A 369 -10.93 3.12 18.16
C TYR A 369 -10.45 4.55 17.88
N LEU A 370 -10.95 5.53 18.63
CA LEU A 370 -10.49 6.92 18.50
C LEU A 370 -9.00 7.05 18.88
N ALA A 371 -8.55 6.33 19.91
CA ALA A 371 -7.15 6.28 20.30
C ALA A 371 -6.29 5.62 19.20
N ALA A 372 -6.72 4.50 18.62
CA ALA A 372 -6.02 3.87 17.49
C ALA A 372 -5.89 4.82 16.29
N PHE A 373 -6.97 5.55 15.95
CA PHE A 373 -6.93 6.59 14.92
C PHE A 373 -5.97 7.72 15.25
N ALA A 374 -6.02 8.25 16.47
CA ALA A 374 -5.12 9.31 16.91
C ALA A 374 -3.66 8.83 16.86
N ILE A 375 -3.38 7.59 17.28
CA ILE A 375 -2.02 7.04 17.24
C ILE A 375 -1.52 6.93 15.79
N ALA A 376 -2.37 6.44 14.89
CA ALA A 376 -2.04 6.37 13.47
C ALA A 376 -1.81 7.74 12.84
N HIS A 377 -2.61 8.75 13.21
CA HIS A 377 -2.50 10.10 12.67
C HIS A 377 -1.26 10.85 13.17
N TRP A 378 -0.99 10.81 14.48
CA TRP A 378 0.06 11.60 15.12
C TRP A 378 1.42 10.89 15.20
N PHE A 379 1.42 9.56 15.27
CA PHE A 379 2.63 8.74 15.42
C PHE A 379 2.87 7.78 14.25
N SER A 380 2.08 7.87 13.17
CA SER A 380 2.26 7.04 11.98
C SER A 380 2.32 5.53 12.28
N THR A 381 1.57 5.09 13.30
CA THR A 381 1.57 3.71 13.78
C THR A 381 0.14 3.22 13.94
N TRP A 382 -0.23 2.13 13.27
CA TRP A 382 -1.54 1.51 13.47
C TRP A 382 -1.43 0.40 14.51
N ILE A 383 -2.04 0.63 15.68
CA ILE A 383 -2.19 -0.38 16.74
C ILE A 383 -3.63 -0.85 16.74
N GLY A 384 -3.83 -2.13 16.45
CA GLY A 384 -5.14 -2.72 16.33
C GLY A 384 -5.97 -2.73 17.61
N PRO A 385 -7.12 -2.04 17.67
CA PRO A 385 -8.00 -2.07 18.84
C PRO A 385 -8.86 -3.35 18.89
N THR A 386 -8.84 -4.18 17.85
CA THR A 386 -9.74 -5.34 17.70
C THR A 386 -9.62 -6.36 18.84
N PRO A 387 -8.42 -6.81 19.26
CA PRO A 387 -8.30 -7.77 20.36
C PRO A 387 -8.79 -7.19 21.70
N PHE A 388 -8.49 -5.92 21.98
CA PHE A 388 -9.00 -5.20 23.13
C PHE A 388 -10.54 -5.15 23.10
N ALA A 389 -11.12 -4.69 21.99
CA ALA A 389 -12.56 -4.48 21.87
C ALA A 389 -13.37 -5.77 22.03
N LEU A 390 -12.91 -6.87 21.42
CA LEU A 390 -13.59 -8.17 21.51
C LEU A 390 -13.45 -8.79 22.90
N SER A 391 -12.23 -8.76 23.47
CA SER A 391 -12.01 -9.26 24.82
C SER A 391 -12.82 -8.48 25.85
N PHE A 392 -12.82 -7.16 25.73
CA PHE A 392 -13.59 -6.27 26.58
C PHE A 392 -15.09 -6.55 26.45
N ALA A 393 -15.63 -6.61 25.23
CA ALA A 393 -17.03 -6.90 24.97
C ALA A 393 -17.46 -8.24 25.57
N LEU A 394 -16.72 -9.33 25.29
CA LEU A 394 -17.00 -10.66 25.83
C LEU A 394 -16.93 -10.70 27.35
N GLY A 395 -15.95 -10.03 27.97
CA GLY A 395 -15.88 -9.89 29.41
C GLY A 395 -17.09 -9.16 30.00
N THR A 396 -17.48 -8.02 29.42
CA THR A 396 -18.67 -7.27 29.87
C THR A 396 -19.96 -8.08 29.72
N VAL A 397 -20.16 -8.77 28.60
CA VAL A 397 -21.35 -9.59 28.36
C VAL A 397 -21.41 -10.77 29.33
N SER A 398 -20.28 -11.45 29.56
CA SER A 398 -20.21 -12.60 30.46
C SER A 398 -20.56 -12.23 31.90
N GLY A 399 -19.96 -11.17 32.43
CA GLY A 399 -20.24 -10.73 33.80
C GLY A 399 -21.65 -10.17 33.99
N GLN A 400 -22.20 -9.45 32.99
CA GLN A 400 -23.59 -8.99 33.05
C GLN A 400 -24.61 -10.13 32.95
N THR A 401 -24.37 -11.10 32.07
CA THR A 401 -25.25 -12.26 31.92
C THR A 401 -25.33 -13.02 33.24
N PHE A 402 -24.20 -13.17 33.94
CA PHE A 402 -24.17 -13.76 35.27
C PHE A 402 -24.98 -12.97 36.30
N ASP A 403 -24.81 -11.65 36.36
CA ASP A 403 -25.57 -10.79 37.26
C ASP A 403 -27.09 -10.91 37.03
N LEU A 404 -27.51 -10.98 35.76
CA LEU A 404 -28.93 -11.12 35.39
C LEU A 404 -29.49 -12.50 35.76
N ILE A 405 -28.77 -13.59 35.46
CA ILE A 405 -29.18 -14.96 35.81
C ILE A 405 -29.33 -15.06 37.33
N ARG A 406 -28.35 -14.54 38.06
CA ARG A 406 -28.37 -14.57 39.51
C ARG A 406 -29.53 -13.76 40.08
N GLU A 407 -29.76 -12.55 39.58
CA GLU A 407 -30.88 -11.72 40.04
C GLU A 407 -32.23 -12.43 39.78
N ARG A 408 -32.38 -13.14 38.67
CA ARG A 408 -33.56 -13.98 38.40
C ARG A 408 -33.70 -15.14 39.38
N LEU A 409 -32.61 -15.84 39.68
CA LEU A 409 -32.60 -16.97 40.63
C LEU A 409 -32.91 -16.50 42.06
N GLU A 410 -32.35 -15.38 42.50
CA GLU A 410 -32.65 -14.79 43.81
C GLU A 410 -34.12 -14.35 43.91
N ARG A 411 -34.67 -13.71 42.87
CA ARG A 411 -36.10 -13.37 42.82
C ARG A 411 -37.00 -14.62 42.87
N SER A 412 -36.67 -15.67 42.13
CA SER A 412 -37.44 -16.92 42.14
C SER A 412 -37.43 -17.60 43.51
N ARG A 413 -36.28 -17.62 44.21
CA ARG A 413 -36.19 -18.14 45.59
C ARG A 413 -37.07 -17.37 46.57
N LEU A 414 -37.10 -16.04 46.45
CA LEU A 414 -37.94 -15.17 47.30
C LEU A 414 -39.43 -15.27 46.99
N HIS A 415 -39.83 -15.75 45.80
CA HIS A 415 -41.24 -16.02 45.47
C HIS A 415 -41.72 -17.41 45.90
N HIS A 416 -40.80 -18.33 46.19
CA HIS A 416 -41.10 -19.69 46.68
C HIS A 416 -40.95 -19.84 48.20
N GLN A 417 -40.53 -18.79 48.90
CA GLN A 417 -40.58 -18.64 50.36
C GLN A 417 -41.75 -17.72 50.72
#